data_AF-B8CDB8-F1
#
_entry.id   AF-B8CDB8-F1
#
_cell.length_a   1.000
_cell.length_b   1.000
_cell.length_c   1.000
_cell.angle_alpha   90.00
_cell.angle_beta   90.00
_cell.angle_gamma   90.00
#
_symmetry.space_group_name_H-M   'P 1'
#
loop_
_entity.id
_entity.type
_entity.pdbx_description
1 polymer ?
#
loop_
_entity_poly.entity_id
_entity_poly.type
_entity_poly.pdbx_seq_one_letter_code
_entity_poly.pdbx_strand_id
1 'polypeptide(L)'
;MTDAPATKKPRRSVEADEGRVHTASANDDNSNALDLKQRMLDHSSIAKAVRVFTHHFQLQNAREGIFNADATSSSSHTPRQVAEFYCEFMTLKVLEEDHDAATAKFSPGVIVDEFWHLHVLDTAGYSAFFADVTSNGEMVHHDLEKSMDPAEGIRRREKATAKAYTETFGEACPFFSWDEIGLNSSDDDDDDDDELGDGHSFNIAIRTLTGSRISIDDSRK
;
A
#
# COMPACT_ATOMS: atom_id res chain seq x y z
N MET A 1 64.91 -26.11 -42.96
CA MET A 1 63.61 -25.47 -42.64
C MET A 1 62.96 -26.35 -41.58
N THR A 2 63.60 -26.45 -40.40
CA THR A 2 63.38 -25.65 -39.16
C THR A 2 62.16 -26.14 -38.38
N ASP A 3 62.42 -27.16 -37.55
CA ASP A 3 61.65 -27.51 -36.36
C ASP A 3 61.63 -26.34 -35.38
N ALA A 4 60.46 -26.09 -34.78
CA ALA A 4 60.28 -25.18 -33.65
C ALA A 4 59.24 -25.74 -32.66
N PRO A 5 59.36 -25.43 -31.35
CA PRO A 5 59.01 -26.36 -30.28
C PRO A 5 57.72 -26.02 -29.52
N ALA A 6 57.18 -27.05 -28.86
CA ALA A 6 56.02 -27.00 -27.97
C ALA A 6 56.29 -26.16 -26.70
N THR A 7 55.44 -25.16 -26.45
CA THR A 7 55.44 -24.39 -25.20
C THR A 7 54.30 -24.83 -24.29
N LYS A 8 54.66 -25.46 -23.16
CA LYS A 8 53.81 -25.68 -21.98
C LYS A 8 53.31 -24.35 -21.42
N LYS A 9 52.00 -24.15 -21.30
CA LYS A 9 51.41 -23.11 -20.45
C LYS A 9 51.21 -23.64 -19.02
N PRO A 10 51.42 -22.80 -17.98
CA PRO A 10 51.29 -23.20 -16.59
C PRO A 10 49.82 -23.23 -16.14
N ARG A 11 49.48 -24.25 -15.35
CA ARG A 11 48.25 -24.30 -14.54
C ARG A 11 48.32 -23.20 -13.48
N ARG A 12 47.33 -22.31 -13.47
CA ARG A 12 47.08 -21.39 -12.36
C ARG A 12 45.89 -21.95 -11.57
N SER A 13 46.17 -22.37 -10.35
CA SER A 13 45.19 -22.84 -9.38
C SER A 13 44.79 -21.69 -8.46
N VAL A 14 43.56 -21.77 -7.96
CA VAL A 14 43.02 -21.16 -6.73
C VAL A 14 42.83 -19.64 -6.76
N GLU A 15 41.57 -19.17 -6.70
CA GLU A 15 40.95 -18.73 -5.45
C GLU A 15 39.45 -18.47 -5.71
N ALA A 16 38.61 -19.09 -4.87
CA ALA A 16 37.18 -18.86 -4.84
C ALA A 16 36.95 -17.49 -4.19
N ASP A 17 36.35 -16.58 -4.94
CA ASP A 17 35.86 -15.30 -4.43
C ASP A 17 34.51 -15.54 -3.74
N GLU A 18 34.57 -15.94 -2.46
CA GLU A 18 33.42 -15.86 -1.56
C GLU A 18 33.23 -14.40 -1.16
N GLY A 19 32.67 -13.62 -2.09
CA GLY A 19 32.44 -12.20 -1.97
C GLY A 19 31.06 -11.86 -1.39
N ARG A 20 30.99 -11.81 -0.06
CA ARG A 20 30.28 -10.75 0.69
C ARG A 20 28.76 -10.61 0.46
N VAL A 21 28.00 -11.38 1.23
CA VAL A 21 26.61 -11.03 1.54
C VAL A 21 26.62 -9.77 2.40
N HIS A 22 26.34 -8.62 1.79
CA HIS A 22 26.02 -7.40 2.52
C HIS A 22 24.64 -7.59 3.17
N THR A 23 24.63 -8.01 4.43
CA THR A 23 23.45 -7.79 5.28
C THR A 23 23.40 -6.29 5.56
N ALA A 24 22.64 -5.54 4.76
CA ALA A 24 22.20 -4.21 5.16
C ALA A 24 21.59 -4.32 6.56
N SER A 25 22.00 -3.46 7.48
CA SER A 25 21.46 -3.47 8.83
C SER A 25 20.03 -2.95 8.73
N ALA A 26 19.05 -3.62 9.33
CA ALA A 26 17.65 -3.17 9.37
C ALA A 26 17.48 -1.72 9.88
N ASN A 27 18.49 -1.19 10.58
CA ASN A 27 18.55 0.21 11.01
C ASN A 27 18.77 1.21 9.84
N ASP A 28 19.54 0.83 8.82
CA ASP A 28 19.83 1.70 7.67
C ASP A 28 18.61 1.81 6.74
N ASP A 29 17.89 0.71 6.54
CA ASP A 29 16.69 0.67 5.69
C ASP A 29 15.53 1.49 6.30
N ASN A 30 15.33 1.40 7.62
CA ASN A 30 14.34 2.22 8.32
C ASN A 30 14.70 3.73 8.25
N SER A 31 15.98 4.08 8.42
CA SER A 31 16.42 5.48 8.27
C SER A 31 16.11 6.03 6.88
N ASN A 32 16.35 5.23 5.82
CA ASN A 32 16.05 5.63 4.46
C ASN A 32 14.54 5.80 4.23
N ALA A 33 13.73 4.88 4.77
CA ALA A 33 12.27 4.97 4.68
C ALA A 33 11.72 6.24 5.36
N LEU A 34 12.22 6.58 6.55
CA LEU A 34 11.82 7.79 7.26
C LEU A 34 12.25 9.07 6.51
N ASP A 35 13.45 9.08 5.94
CA ASP A 35 13.94 10.21 5.15
C ASP A 35 13.10 10.41 3.86
N LEU A 36 12.75 9.31 3.18
CA LEU A 36 11.87 9.35 2.01
C LEU A 36 10.47 9.86 2.39
N LYS A 37 9.87 9.30 3.44
CA LYS A 37 8.57 9.75 3.98
C LYS A 37 8.60 11.25 4.28
N GLN A 38 9.66 11.74 4.93
CA GLN A 38 9.77 13.15 5.31
C GLN A 38 9.86 14.05 4.08
N ARG A 39 10.67 13.68 3.07
CA ARG A 39 10.74 14.42 1.80
C ARG A 39 9.38 14.46 1.09
N MET A 40 8.64 13.36 1.10
CA MET A 40 7.27 13.33 0.57
C MET A 40 6.36 14.30 1.31
N LEU A 41 6.38 14.28 2.65
CA LEU A 41 5.54 15.15 3.49
C LEU A 41 5.82 16.65 3.31
N ASP A 42 7.07 17.00 3.03
CA ASP A 42 7.51 18.38 2.82
C ASP A 42 7.24 18.89 1.41
N HIS A 43 6.82 18.01 0.48
CA HIS A 43 6.53 18.40 -0.89
C HIS A 43 5.27 19.30 -0.98
N SER A 44 5.35 20.34 -1.80
CA SER A 44 4.32 21.38 -1.89
C SER A 44 2.96 20.86 -2.37
N SER A 45 2.93 19.80 -3.19
CA SER A 45 1.70 19.16 -3.65
C SER A 45 0.94 18.48 -2.50
N ILE A 46 1.64 17.93 -1.49
CA ILE A 46 1.01 17.33 -0.31
C ILE A 46 0.33 18.41 0.51
N ALA A 47 0.98 19.55 0.71
CA ALA A 47 0.34 20.69 1.39
C ALA A 47 -0.92 21.17 0.64
N LYS A 48 -0.93 21.10 -0.69
CA LYS A 48 -2.11 21.41 -1.51
C LYS A 48 -3.19 20.35 -1.35
N ALA A 49 -2.85 19.06 -1.43
CA ALA A 49 -3.78 17.95 -1.22
C ALA A 49 -4.42 18.02 0.17
N VAL A 50 -3.66 18.32 1.24
CA VAL A 50 -4.19 18.52 2.60
C VAL A 50 -5.25 19.62 2.64
N ARG A 51 -5.05 20.74 1.96
CA ARG A 51 -6.06 21.82 1.90
C ARG A 51 -7.34 21.37 1.20
N VAL A 52 -7.20 20.67 0.08
CA VAL A 52 -8.36 20.15 -0.67
C VAL A 52 -9.10 19.10 0.14
N PHE A 53 -8.39 18.15 0.76
CA PHE A 53 -8.94 17.12 1.63
C PHE A 53 -9.66 17.72 2.84
N THR A 54 -9.07 18.73 3.48
CA THR A 54 -9.71 19.45 4.60
C THR A 54 -11.05 20.05 4.19
N HIS A 55 -11.10 20.71 3.03
CA HIS A 55 -12.33 21.28 2.50
C HIS A 55 -13.35 20.19 2.12
N HIS A 56 -12.91 19.09 1.52
CA HIS A 56 -13.75 17.95 1.17
C HIS A 56 -14.41 17.35 2.42
N PHE A 57 -13.62 17.06 3.45
CA PHE A 57 -14.06 16.50 4.73
C PHE A 57 -15.02 17.44 5.46
N GLN A 58 -14.74 18.74 5.48
CA GLN A 58 -15.64 19.75 6.07
C GLN A 58 -16.99 19.81 5.34
N LEU A 59 -16.99 19.73 4.01
CA LEU A 59 -18.22 19.71 3.23
C LEU A 59 -19.04 18.43 3.46
N GLN A 60 -18.39 17.26 3.56
CA GLN A 60 -19.08 16.01 3.89
C GLN A 60 -19.74 16.12 5.28
N ASN A 61 -18.98 16.54 6.30
CA ASN A 61 -19.51 16.72 7.65
C ASN A 61 -20.62 17.78 7.72
N ALA A 62 -20.53 18.88 6.95
CA ALA A 62 -21.59 19.89 6.91
C ALA A 62 -22.87 19.38 6.21
N ARG A 63 -22.73 18.49 5.22
CA ARG A 63 -23.87 17.84 4.54
C ARG A 63 -24.53 16.79 5.44
N GLU A 64 -23.74 16.04 6.20
CA GLU A 64 -24.24 15.03 7.15
C GLU A 64 -24.73 15.65 8.47
N GLY A 65 -24.20 16.81 8.85
CA GLY A 65 -24.61 17.61 10.01
C GLY A 65 -25.99 18.27 9.90
N ILE A 66 -26.69 18.13 8.77
CA ILE A 66 -28.14 18.41 8.67
C ILE A 66 -28.97 17.22 9.20
N PHE A 67 -28.36 16.05 9.40
CA PHE A 67 -29.06 14.81 9.78
C PHE A 67 -28.60 14.13 11.08
N ASN A 68 -27.51 14.53 11.75
CA ASN A 68 -27.20 13.99 13.08
C ASN A 68 -26.26 14.89 13.90
N ALA A 69 -26.76 15.47 14.99
CA ALA A 69 -26.01 16.28 15.93
C ALA A 69 -25.36 15.47 17.09
N ASP A 70 -25.32 14.14 16.98
CA ASP A 70 -24.89 13.23 18.07
C ASP A 70 -23.79 12.24 17.67
N ALA A 71 -23.05 12.49 16.58
CA ALA A 71 -21.93 11.64 16.17
C ALA A 71 -20.62 12.04 16.86
N THR A 72 -20.58 11.97 18.19
CA THR A 72 -19.34 11.93 18.97
C THR A 72 -18.98 10.48 19.30
N SER A 73 -18.36 9.74 18.37
CA SER A 73 -17.54 8.58 18.74
C SER A 73 -16.70 8.00 17.59
N SER A 74 -15.40 7.85 17.88
CA SER A 74 -14.42 6.92 17.32
C SER A 74 -13.81 7.19 15.93
N SER A 75 -12.56 7.69 15.98
CA SER A 75 -11.51 7.64 14.95
C SER A 75 -11.58 8.62 13.76
N SER A 76 -11.83 9.91 14.00
CA SER A 76 -11.56 10.92 12.96
C SER A 76 -10.07 11.26 12.93
N HIS A 77 -9.32 10.72 11.98
CA HIS A 77 -7.97 11.19 11.70
C HIS A 77 -8.00 12.65 11.22
N THR A 78 -7.08 13.47 11.71
CA THR A 78 -6.93 14.83 11.17
C THR A 78 -6.41 14.77 9.73
N PRO A 79 -6.71 15.78 8.88
CA PRO A 79 -6.16 15.83 7.52
C PRO A 79 -4.63 15.70 7.45
N ARG A 80 -3.92 16.16 8.49
CA ARG A 80 -2.47 16.02 8.57
C ARG A 80 -2.05 14.57 8.83
N GLN A 81 -2.72 13.86 9.73
CA GLN A 81 -2.46 12.44 9.98
C GLN A 81 -2.76 11.59 8.75
N VAL A 82 -3.83 11.90 8.02
CA VAL A 82 -4.12 11.19 6.75
C VAL A 82 -3.01 11.41 5.72
N ALA A 83 -2.43 12.61 5.63
CA ALA A 83 -1.30 12.87 4.76
C ALA A 83 -0.03 12.11 5.19
N GLU A 84 0.18 11.93 6.50
CA GLU A 84 1.27 11.10 7.04
C GLU A 84 1.10 9.64 6.62
N PHE A 85 -0.11 9.08 6.78
CA PHE A 85 -0.43 7.73 6.34
C PHE A 85 -0.28 7.55 4.82
N TYR A 86 -0.71 8.54 4.05
CA TYR A 86 -0.52 8.55 2.60
C TYR A 86 0.96 8.54 2.22
N CYS A 87 1.81 9.34 2.87
CA CYS A 87 3.23 9.38 2.57
C CYS A 87 3.94 8.09 3.01
N GLU A 88 3.54 7.47 4.12
CA GLU A 88 4.02 6.14 4.52
C GLU A 88 3.65 5.10 3.48
N PHE A 89 2.40 5.07 3.01
CA PHE A 89 1.97 4.15 1.98
C PHE A 89 2.74 4.36 0.66
N MET A 90 2.94 5.60 0.23
CA MET A 90 3.75 5.91 -0.95
C MET A 90 5.22 5.50 -0.78
N THR A 91 5.77 5.63 0.42
CA THR A 91 7.11 5.15 0.75
C THR A 91 7.21 3.65 0.51
N LEU A 92 6.23 2.85 0.98
CA LEU A 92 6.20 1.40 0.72
C LEU A 92 6.18 1.10 -0.78
N LYS A 93 5.33 1.77 -1.55
CA LYS A 93 5.24 1.52 -2.99
C LYS A 93 6.53 1.86 -3.73
N VAL A 94 7.21 2.93 -3.32
CA VAL A 94 8.49 3.33 -3.94
C VAL A 94 9.62 2.37 -3.57
N LEU A 95 9.71 1.94 -2.31
CA LEU A 95 10.80 1.05 -1.87
C LEU A 95 10.68 -0.36 -2.47
N GLU A 96 9.45 -0.84 -2.68
CA GLU A 96 9.15 -2.18 -3.20
C GLU A 96 8.88 -2.22 -4.72
N GLU A 97 9.16 -1.10 -5.40
CA GLU A 97 8.97 -0.89 -6.83
C GLU A 97 7.53 -1.23 -7.30
N ASP A 98 6.52 -0.96 -6.47
CA ASP A 98 5.10 -1.22 -6.71
C ASP A 98 4.44 -0.07 -7.49
N HIS A 99 4.98 0.25 -8.66
CA HIS A 99 4.57 1.40 -9.47
C HIS A 99 3.39 1.11 -10.42
N ASP A 100 3.31 -0.10 -10.97
CA ASP A 100 2.29 -0.49 -11.94
C ASP A 100 0.97 -0.86 -11.25
N ALA A 101 -0.09 -0.14 -11.62
CA ALA A 101 -1.41 -0.40 -11.09
C ALA A 101 -1.95 -1.78 -11.48
N ALA A 102 -1.62 -2.30 -12.67
CA ALA A 102 -2.12 -3.59 -13.15
C ALA A 102 -1.64 -4.76 -12.27
N THR A 103 -0.39 -4.69 -11.80
CA THR A 103 0.27 -5.71 -10.97
C THR A 103 0.43 -5.29 -9.52
N ALA A 104 -0.32 -4.27 -9.07
CA ALA A 104 -0.18 -3.69 -7.75
C ALA A 104 -0.23 -4.75 -6.62
N LYS A 105 0.83 -4.79 -5.82
CA LYS A 105 0.98 -5.70 -4.66
C LYS A 105 0.29 -5.14 -3.42
N PHE A 106 0.25 -3.82 -3.30
CA PHE A 106 -0.28 -3.13 -2.12
C PHE A 106 -1.56 -2.36 -2.43
N SER A 107 -2.46 -2.30 -1.46
CA SER A 107 -3.64 -1.44 -1.49
C SER A 107 -3.69 -0.58 -0.23
N PRO A 108 -4.08 0.70 -0.36
CA PRO A 108 -4.27 1.55 0.79
C PRO A 108 -5.55 1.17 1.56
N GLY A 109 -5.66 1.65 2.80
CA GLY A 109 -6.97 1.75 3.47
C GLY A 109 -7.82 2.88 2.88
N VAL A 110 -9.14 2.85 3.13
CA VAL A 110 -10.13 3.74 2.51
C VAL A 110 -9.75 5.23 2.63
N ILE A 111 -9.33 5.68 3.81
CA ILE A 111 -9.02 7.11 4.03
C ILE A 111 -7.75 7.55 3.28
N VAL A 112 -6.79 6.65 3.12
CA VAL A 112 -5.55 6.89 2.36
C VAL A 112 -5.84 6.89 0.86
N ASP A 113 -6.72 6.01 0.39
CA ASP A 113 -7.18 5.97 -1.01
C ASP A 113 -7.91 7.27 -1.40
N GLU A 114 -8.80 7.77 -0.53
CA GLU A 114 -9.51 9.04 -0.75
C GLU A 114 -8.53 10.22 -0.86
N PHE A 115 -7.51 10.27 0.01
CA PHE A 115 -6.47 11.29 -0.09
C PHE A 115 -5.66 11.15 -1.38
N TRP A 116 -5.35 9.91 -1.79
CA TRP A 116 -4.63 9.65 -3.03
C TRP A 116 -5.43 10.13 -4.25
N HIS A 117 -6.74 9.88 -4.30
CA HIS A 117 -7.60 10.42 -5.36
C HIS A 117 -7.50 11.94 -5.49
N LEU A 118 -7.48 12.67 -4.38
CA LEU A 118 -7.34 14.14 -4.44
C LEU A 118 -5.96 14.57 -4.93
N HIS A 119 -4.91 13.86 -4.54
CA HIS A 119 -3.56 14.18 -4.98
C HIS A 119 -3.35 13.88 -6.47
N VAL A 120 -3.85 12.75 -6.98
CA VAL A 120 -3.70 12.36 -8.40
C VAL A 120 -4.47 13.30 -9.35
N LEU A 121 -5.56 13.91 -8.88
CA LEU A 121 -6.29 14.92 -9.65
C LEU A 121 -5.47 16.19 -9.91
N ASP A 122 -4.51 16.52 -9.05
CA ASP A 122 -3.51 17.55 -9.33
C ASP A 122 -2.36 16.99 -10.17
N THR A 123 -2.66 16.57 -11.40
CA THR A 123 -1.73 15.84 -12.29
C THR A 123 -0.33 16.46 -12.39
N ALA A 124 -0.23 17.78 -12.47
CA ALA A 124 1.05 18.49 -12.49
C ALA A 124 1.80 18.39 -11.17
N GLY A 125 1.10 18.56 -10.04
CA GLY A 125 1.68 18.40 -8.71
C GLY A 125 2.06 16.95 -8.39
N TYR A 126 1.26 15.99 -8.85
CA TYR A 126 1.48 14.56 -8.68
C TYR A 126 2.70 14.07 -9.47
N SER A 127 2.86 14.52 -10.72
CA SER A 127 4.04 14.21 -11.52
C SER A 127 5.32 14.85 -10.95
N ALA A 128 5.24 16.12 -10.54
CA ALA A 128 6.37 16.81 -9.90
C ALA A 128 6.78 16.14 -8.58
N PHE A 129 5.81 15.69 -7.78
CA PHE A 129 6.05 14.96 -6.54
C PHE A 129 6.98 13.76 -6.75
N PHE A 130 6.70 12.89 -7.71
CA PHE A 130 7.57 11.74 -7.97
C PHE A 130 8.91 12.14 -8.56
N ALA A 131 8.95 13.13 -9.46
CA ALA A 131 10.21 13.64 -10.01
C ALA A 131 11.16 14.18 -8.93
N ASP A 132 10.61 14.75 -7.84
CA ASP A 132 11.39 15.32 -6.74
C ASP A 132 11.77 14.29 -5.67
N VAL A 133 10.93 13.27 -5.42
CA VAL A 133 11.15 12.31 -4.32
C VAL A 133 11.79 10.99 -4.75
N THR A 134 11.69 10.59 -6.02
CA THR A 134 12.33 9.38 -6.56
C THR A 134 13.50 9.72 -7.47
N SER A 135 14.52 8.87 -7.53
CA SER A 135 15.73 9.12 -8.33
C SER A 135 15.51 8.96 -9.84
N ASN A 136 14.52 8.15 -10.23
CA ASN A 136 14.16 7.87 -11.62
C ASN A 136 12.91 8.63 -12.10
N GLY A 137 12.23 9.37 -11.19
CA GLY A 137 10.97 10.06 -11.49
C GLY A 137 9.80 9.12 -11.76
N GLU A 138 9.91 7.84 -11.42
CA GLU A 138 8.87 6.85 -11.66
C GLU A 138 7.66 7.12 -10.77
N MET A 139 6.50 7.20 -11.41
CA MET A 139 5.24 7.51 -10.76
C MET A 139 4.55 6.24 -10.33
N VAL A 140 3.95 6.25 -9.15
CA VAL A 140 2.98 5.22 -8.78
C VAL A 140 1.69 5.50 -9.54
N HIS A 141 1.20 4.50 -10.27
CA HIS A 141 -0.07 4.60 -10.99
C HIS A 141 -1.25 4.19 -10.09
N HIS A 142 -2.35 4.93 -10.18
CA HIS A 142 -3.61 4.58 -9.55
C HIS A 142 -4.55 3.96 -10.59
N ASP A 143 -5.28 2.92 -10.20
CA ASP A 143 -6.34 2.31 -11.01
C ASP A 143 -7.62 2.22 -10.17
N LEU A 144 -8.66 2.94 -10.63
CA LEU A 144 -9.96 2.99 -9.98
C LEU A 144 -10.66 1.63 -10.00
N GLU A 145 -10.38 0.77 -10.99
CA GLU A 145 -11.03 -0.52 -11.14
C GLU A 145 -10.53 -1.55 -10.12
N LYS A 146 -9.36 -1.33 -9.50
CA LYS A 146 -8.83 -2.23 -8.45
C LYS A 146 -9.71 -2.31 -7.22
N SER A 147 -10.53 -1.30 -6.98
CA SER A 147 -11.56 -1.34 -5.92
C SER A 147 -12.69 -2.34 -6.21
N MET A 148 -12.83 -2.77 -7.47
CA MET A 148 -13.83 -3.73 -7.94
C MET A 148 -13.28 -5.16 -8.07
N ASP A 149 -12.01 -5.39 -7.76
CA ASP A 149 -11.44 -6.73 -7.72
C ASP A 149 -12.20 -7.63 -6.74
N PRO A 150 -12.12 -8.97 -6.92
CA PRO A 150 -12.65 -9.90 -5.93
C PRO A 150 -12.14 -9.58 -4.52
N ALA A 151 -13.03 -9.69 -3.52
CA ALA A 151 -12.72 -9.31 -2.14
C ALA A 151 -11.48 -10.02 -1.56
N GLU A 152 -11.21 -11.25 -1.99
CA GLU A 152 -9.99 -11.98 -1.63
C GLU A 152 -8.72 -11.29 -2.16
N GLY A 153 -8.74 -10.82 -3.41
CA GLY A 153 -7.64 -10.09 -4.02
C GLY A 153 -7.37 -8.76 -3.31
N ILE A 154 -8.43 -8.04 -2.92
CA ILE A 154 -8.34 -6.82 -2.12
C ILE A 154 -7.70 -7.15 -0.75
N ARG A 155 -8.26 -8.11 -0.01
CA ARG A 155 -7.74 -8.52 1.31
C ARG A 155 -6.29 -8.96 1.25
N ARG A 156 -5.89 -9.70 0.22
CA ARG A 156 -4.49 -10.12 0.02
C ARG A 156 -3.55 -8.92 -0.08
N ARG A 157 -3.93 -7.88 -0.83
CA ARG A 157 -3.14 -6.65 -0.96
C ARG A 157 -3.12 -5.83 0.34
N GLU A 158 -4.24 -5.76 1.06
CA GLU A 158 -4.29 -5.11 2.38
C GLU A 158 -3.36 -5.80 3.37
N LYS A 159 -3.40 -7.15 3.47
CA LYS A 159 -2.48 -7.94 4.30
C LYS A 159 -1.02 -7.72 3.90
N ALA A 160 -0.72 -7.72 2.60
CA ALA A 160 0.63 -7.45 2.09
C ALA A 160 1.12 -6.05 2.48
N THR A 161 0.24 -5.04 2.39
CA THR A 161 0.53 -3.66 2.79
C THR A 161 0.83 -3.56 4.28
N ALA A 162 -0.01 -4.19 5.11
CA ALA A 162 0.16 -4.24 6.56
C ALA A 162 1.49 -4.90 6.97
N LYS A 163 1.85 -6.00 6.30
CA LYS A 163 3.11 -6.70 6.51
C LYS A 163 4.31 -5.81 6.15
N ALA A 164 4.33 -5.28 4.92
CA ALA A 164 5.40 -4.40 4.44
C ALA A 164 5.55 -3.14 5.32
N TYR A 165 4.42 -2.58 5.79
CA TYR A 165 4.43 -1.47 6.73
C TYR A 165 5.16 -1.83 8.03
N THR A 166 4.83 -2.98 8.62
CA THR A 166 5.42 -3.42 9.88
C THR A 166 6.91 -3.69 9.73
N GLU A 167 7.32 -4.29 8.62
CA GLU A 167 8.73 -4.54 8.29
C GLU A 167 9.50 -3.23 8.08
N THR A 168 8.87 -2.22 7.48
CA THR A 168 9.51 -0.93 7.16
C THR A 168 9.59 0.02 8.35
N PHE A 169 8.49 0.18 9.10
CA PHE A 169 8.36 1.20 10.14
C PHE A 169 8.46 0.63 11.57
N GLY A 170 8.44 -0.69 11.74
CA GLY A 170 8.58 -1.34 13.04
C GLY A 170 7.37 -1.22 13.96
N GLU A 171 6.23 -0.74 13.44
CA GLU A 171 4.98 -0.59 14.18
C GLU A 171 3.80 -1.13 13.38
N ALA A 172 2.65 -1.32 14.05
CA ALA A 172 1.45 -1.81 13.39
C ALA A 172 0.87 -0.75 12.43
N CYS A 173 0.46 -1.20 11.25
CA CYS A 173 -0.11 -0.34 10.22
C CYS A 173 -1.39 0.38 10.71
N PRO A 174 -1.42 1.72 10.74
CA PRO A 174 -2.58 2.47 11.22
C PRO A 174 -3.68 2.61 10.16
N PHE A 175 -3.44 2.17 8.92
CA PHE A 175 -4.40 2.31 7.81
C PHE A 175 -5.64 1.43 7.99
N PHE A 176 -5.50 0.39 8.83
CA PHE A 176 -6.44 -0.70 8.93
C PHE A 176 -6.80 -0.98 10.38
N SER A 177 -8.10 -1.21 10.63
CA SER A 177 -8.54 -1.87 11.85
C SER A 177 -8.38 -3.39 11.66
N TRP A 178 -7.56 -4.02 12.50
CA TRP A 178 -7.30 -5.47 12.41
C TRP A 178 -8.56 -6.31 12.66
N ASP A 179 -9.56 -5.75 13.35
CA ASP A 179 -10.91 -6.31 13.48
C ASP A 179 -11.67 -6.38 12.13
N GLU A 180 -11.34 -5.53 11.15
CA GLU A 180 -11.95 -5.52 9.81
C GLU A 180 -11.23 -6.42 8.80
N ILE A 181 -9.93 -6.68 8.97
CA ILE A 181 -9.12 -7.52 8.05
C ILE A 181 -9.23 -9.02 8.38
N GLY A 182 -9.80 -9.39 9.53
CA GLY A 182 -10.05 -10.79 9.88
C GLY A 182 -8.77 -11.59 10.14
N LEU A 183 -7.70 -10.94 10.58
CA LEU A 183 -6.41 -11.57 10.88
C LEU A 183 -6.32 -12.23 12.26
N ASN A 184 -7.44 -12.33 12.97
CA ASN A 184 -7.50 -13.03 14.26
C ASN A 184 -7.83 -14.52 14.13
N SER A 185 -7.97 -15.08 12.91
CA SER A 185 -7.83 -16.52 12.73
C SER A 185 -6.38 -16.84 12.36
N SER A 186 -5.75 -17.59 13.25
CA SER A 186 -4.50 -18.30 13.06
C SER A 186 -4.67 -19.40 12.02
N ASP A 187 -4.96 -19.03 10.77
CA ASP A 187 -5.05 -19.98 9.66
C ASP A 187 -3.73 -19.94 8.89
N ASP A 188 -2.66 -20.33 9.59
CA ASP A 188 -1.54 -21.06 8.99
C ASP A 188 -2.00 -22.53 8.93
N ASP A 189 -2.78 -22.89 7.91
CA ASP A 189 -3.00 -24.30 7.56
C ASP A 189 -2.95 -24.41 6.03
N ASP A 190 -1.77 -24.80 5.55
CA ASP A 190 -1.60 -25.51 4.30
C ASP A 190 -2.39 -26.83 4.36
N ASP A 191 -3.10 -27.15 3.27
CA ASP A 191 -3.37 -28.47 2.68
C ASP A 191 -4.84 -28.76 2.31
N ASP A 192 -4.97 -29.06 1.02
CA ASP A 192 -6.05 -29.68 0.26
C ASP A 192 -7.06 -30.56 1.02
N ASP A 193 -8.37 -30.32 0.82
CA ASP A 193 -9.28 -31.40 0.43
C ASP A 193 -10.63 -30.88 -0.10
N ASP A 194 -11.07 -31.46 -1.22
CA ASP A 194 -12.33 -31.21 -1.92
C ASP A 194 -13.54 -31.70 -1.09
N GLU A 195 -14.54 -30.84 -0.84
CA GLU A 195 -15.91 -31.34 -0.62
C GLU A 195 -16.99 -30.36 -1.12
N LEU A 196 -17.71 -30.78 -2.16
CA LEU A 196 -18.90 -30.13 -2.70
C LEU A 196 -20.07 -30.25 -1.71
N GLY A 197 -20.49 -29.14 -1.10
CA GLY A 197 -21.61 -29.13 -0.14
C GLY A 197 -22.35 -27.80 -0.02
N ASP A 198 -23.50 -27.75 -0.69
CA ASP A 198 -24.79 -27.14 -0.28
C ASP A 198 -24.92 -25.64 0.06
N GLY A 199 -25.86 -25.00 -0.66
CA GLY A 199 -26.67 -23.86 -0.23
C GLY A 199 -26.02 -22.71 0.53
N HIS A 200 -25.12 -21.95 -0.10
CA HIS A 200 -24.64 -20.70 0.49
C HIS A 200 -25.62 -19.55 0.23
N SER A 201 -26.27 -19.08 1.30
CA SER A 201 -26.80 -17.72 1.36
C SER A 201 -25.62 -16.75 1.45
N PHE A 202 -25.44 -15.93 0.42
CA PHE A 202 -24.41 -14.89 0.41
C PHE A 202 -25.01 -13.58 0.93
N ASN A 203 -24.44 -13.05 2.00
CA ASN A 203 -24.72 -11.70 2.46
C ASN A 203 -23.96 -10.72 1.57
N ILE A 204 -24.68 -10.02 0.68
CA ILE A 204 -24.12 -8.92 -0.10
C ILE A 204 -24.19 -7.66 0.76
N ALA A 205 -23.03 -7.20 1.23
CA ALA A 205 -22.88 -5.90 1.86
C ALA A 205 -22.39 -4.88 0.82
N ILE A 206 -23.28 -4.01 0.36
CA ILE A 206 -22.93 -2.91 -0.54
C ILE A 206 -22.56 -1.70 0.35
N ARG A 207 -21.29 -1.28 0.32
CA ARG A 207 -20.88 0.03 0.84
C ARG A 207 -21.14 1.06 -0.25
N THR A 208 -22.07 1.97 0.02
CA THR A 208 -22.33 3.11 -0.86
C THR A 208 -21.25 4.18 -0.70
N LEU A 209 -21.11 5.07 -1.68
CA LEU A 209 -20.16 6.21 -1.64
C LEU A 209 -20.40 7.18 -0.45
N THR A 210 -21.50 7.00 0.30
CA THR A 210 -21.84 7.77 1.50
C THR A 210 -21.63 6.97 2.79
N GLY A 211 -20.85 5.88 2.76
CA GLY A 211 -20.54 5.05 3.93
C GLY A 211 -21.72 4.24 4.51
N SER A 212 -22.91 4.37 3.92
CA SER A 212 -24.09 3.63 4.37
C SER A 212 -24.02 2.17 3.95
N ARG A 213 -24.27 1.27 4.89
CA ARG A 213 -24.34 -0.18 4.68
C ARG A 213 -25.78 -0.58 4.36
N ILE A 214 -25.99 -1.17 3.19
CA ILE A 214 -27.24 -1.84 2.84
C ILE A 214 -26.96 -3.35 2.89
N SER A 215 -27.69 -4.05 3.75
CA SER A 215 -27.67 -5.51 3.81
C SER A 215 -28.90 -6.03 3.07
N ILE A 216 -28.67 -6.86 2.06
CA ILE A 216 -29.74 -7.57 1.34
C ILE A 216 -29.67 -9.04 1.76
N ASP A 217 -30.74 -9.51 2.40
CA ASP A 217 -30.94 -10.91 2.78
C ASP A 217 -31.92 -11.54 1.77
N ASP A 218 -31.45 -12.46 0.92
CA ASP A 218 -32.32 -13.29 0.07
C ASP A 218 -32.52 -14.66 0.73
N SER A 219 -33.31 -14.69 1.80
CA SER A 219 -33.83 -15.93 2.36
C SER A 219 -35.12 -16.31 1.62
N ARG A 220 -34.99 -16.94 0.45
CA ARG A 220 -36.14 -17.61 -0.21
C ARG A 220 -36.54 -18.82 0.61
N LYS A 221 -37.79 -18.81 1.10
CA LYS A 221 -38.52 -20.00 1.55
C LYS A 221 -39.03 -20.80 0.36
#